data_AF-A0A5C7Q1X7-F1
#
_entry.id   AF-A0A5C7Q1X7-F1
#
_cell.length_a   1.000
_cell.length_b   1.000
_cell.length_c   1.000
_cell.angle_alpha   90.00
_cell.angle_beta   90.00
_cell.angle_gamma   90.00
#
_symmetry.space_group_name_H-M   'P 1'
#
loop_
_entity.id
_entity.type
_entity.pdbx_description
1 polymer ?
#
loop_
_entity_poly.entity_id
_entity_poly.type
_entity_poly.pdbx_seq_one_letter_code
_entity_poly.pdbx_strand_id
1 'polypeptide(L)'
;MPDHGADSRYAWLRLAATLGLMTIGSAAMYVVAVVLPAVQAEFGVARADASLPYTLLMVGFGLGGVLLGRLVVRFGVMLPVLIGAAGLASGFA
;
A
#
# COMPACT_ATOMS: atom_id res chain seq x y z
N MET A 1 23.73 7.11 -30.58
CA MET A 1 23.31 6.12 -29.57
C MET A 1 21.86 6.41 -29.26
N PRO A 2 20.92 5.46 -29.29
CA PRO A 2 19.54 5.76 -28.91
C PRO A 2 19.54 6.10 -27.42
N ASP A 3 18.96 7.25 -27.06
CA ASP A 3 18.91 7.78 -25.71
C ASP A 3 18.11 6.86 -24.77
N HIS A 4 18.80 5.91 -24.16
CA HIS A 4 18.31 5.11 -23.02
C HIS A 4 18.50 5.88 -21.70
N GLY A 5 18.65 7.21 -21.76
CA GLY A 5 18.79 8.09 -20.60
C GLY A 5 17.47 8.27 -19.87
N ALA A 6 17.55 8.68 -18.60
CA ALA A 6 16.41 8.93 -17.72
C ALA A 6 15.33 9.87 -18.32
N ASP A 7 15.65 10.62 -19.36
CA ASP A 7 14.75 11.51 -20.10
C ASP A 7 13.95 10.84 -21.23
N SER A 8 14.10 9.53 -21.45
CA SER A 8 13.27 8.83 -22.43
C SER A 8 11.78 8.88 -22.05
N ARG A 9 10.89 8.98 -23.05
CA ARG A 9 9.42 8.94 -22.85
C ARG A 9 8.98 7.72 -22.03
N TYR A 10 9.67 6.59 -22.20
CA TYR A 10 9.40 5.38 -21.43
C TYR A 10 9.73 5.55 -19.94
N ALA A 11 10.82 6.24 -19.60
CA ALA A 11 11.22 6.49 -18.22
C ALA A 11 10.22 7.43 -17.52
N TRP A 12 9.77 8.49 -18.21
CA TRP A 12 8.73 9.40 -17.72
C TRP A 12 7.38 8.70 -17.50
N LEU A 13 6.95 7.82 -18.41
CA LEU A 13 5.72 7.03 -18.23
C LEU A 13 5.84 6.09 -17.03
N ARG A 14 6.99 5.43 -16.86
CA ARG A 14 7.24 4.58 -15.70
C ARG A 14 7.20 5.40 -14.41
N LEU A 15 7.84 6.57 -14.39
CA LEU A 15 7.85 7.48 -13.25
C LEU A 15 6.42 7.90 -12.87
N ALA A 16 5.64 8.37 -13.83
CA ALA A 16 4.24 8.78 -13.61
C ALA A 16 3.39 7.62 -13.08
N ALA A 17 3.55 6.41 -13.61
CA ALA A 17 2.86 5.22 -13.11
C ALA A 17 3.27 4.88 -11.68
N THR A 18 4.57 4.87 -11.35
CA THR A 18 5.02 4.65 -9.96
C THR A 18 4.53 5.73 -9.01
N LEU A 19 4.49 6.99 -9.45
CA LEU A 19 4.00 8.10 -8.64
C LEU A 19 2.50 7.95 -8.35
N GLY A 20 1.71 7.59 -9.36
CA GLY A 20 0.28 7.33 -9.20
C GLY A 20 0.01 6.17 -8.24
N LEU A 21 0.72 5.05 -8.42
CA LEU A 21 0.62 3.89 -7.53
C LEU A 21 1.02 4.25 -6.08
N MET A 22 2.08 5.04 -5.90
CA MET A 22 2.55 5.45 -4.57
C MET A 22 1.61 6.44 -3.89
N THR A 23 0.94 7.29 -4.68
CA THR A 23 -0.09 8.23 -4.18
C THR A 23 -1.33 7.46 -3.70
N ILE A 24 -1.82 6.51 -4.50
CA ILE A 24 -2.96 5.66 -4.14
C ILE A 24 -2.61 4.80 -2.92
N GLY A 25 -1.43 4.17 -2.91
CA GLY A 25 -0.97 3.35 -1.80
C GLY A 25 -0.81 4.14 -0.49
N SER A 26 -0.30 5.38 -0.58
CA SER A 26 -0.21 6.27 0.60
C SER A 26 -1.58 6.64 1.15
N ALA A 27 -2.58 6.90 0.29
CA ALA A 27 -3.93 7.21 0.75
C ALA A 27 -4.56 6.07 1.57
N ALA A 28 -4.32 4.82 1.17
CA ALA A 28 -4.82 3.64 1.88
C ALA A 28 -4.28 3.53 3.32
N MET A 29 -3.06 4.02 3.60
CA MET A 29 -2.51 4.03 4.96
C MET A 29 -3.33 4.89 5.93
N TYR A 30 -4.02 5.91 5.44
CA TYR A 30 -4.77 6.85 6.27
C TYR A 30 -6.26 6.50 6.43
N VAL A 31 -6.78 5.53 5.68
CA VAL A 31 -8.19 5.10 5.76
C VAL A 31 -8.58 4.64 7.16
N VAL A 32 -7.69 3.92 7.86
CA VAL A 32 -7.94 3.43 9.23
C VAL A 32 -8.25 4.59 10.19
N ALA A 33 -7.56 5.72 10.05
CA ALA A 33 -7.80 6.90 10.88
C ALA A 33 -9.14 7.58 10.58
N VAL A 34 -9.63 7.49 9.33
CA VAL A 34 -10.92 8.05 8.89
C VAL A 34 -12.10 7.18 9.32
N VAL A 35 -11.91 5.86 9.37
CA VAL A 35 -12.95 4.91 9.79
C VAL A 35 -13.11 4.87 11.31
N LEU A 36 -12.04 5.14 12.06
CA LEU A 36 -12.03 5.08 13.52
C LEU A 36 -13.16 5.89 14.22
N PRO A 37 -13.49 7.13 13.82
CA PRO A 37 -14.59 7.89 14.41
C PRO A 37 -15.97 7.25 14.18
N ALA A 38 -16.19 6.65 13.01
CA ALA A 38 -17.44 5.96 12.70
C ALA A 38 -17.61 4.71 13.56
N VAL A 39 -16.54 3.93 13.74
CA VAL A 39 -16.54 2.73 14.61
C VAL A 39 -16.70 3.11 16.09
N GLN A 40 -16.09 4.21 16.53
CA GLN A 40 -16.26 4.72 17.90
C GLN A 40 -17.70 5.19 18.17
N ALA A 41 -18.36 5.79 17.18
CA ALA A 41 -19.75 6.23 17.28
C ALA A 41 -20.75 5.06 17.30
N GLU A 42 -20.45 3.99 16.54
CA GLU A 42 -21.36 2.86 16.36
C GLU A 42 -21.28 1.83 17.50
N PHE A 43 -20.10 1.65 18.10
CA PHE A 43 -19.91 0.63 19.15
C PHE A 43 -19.76 1.20 20.57
N GLY A 44 -19.54 2.51 20.75
CA GLY A 44 -19.43 3.11 22.09
C GLY A 44 -18.25 2.57 22.92
N VAL A 45 -17.18 2.12 22.25
CA VAL A 45 -16.10 1.32 22.86
C VAL A 45 -14.93 2.19 23.35
N ALA A 46 -14.41 1.85 24.53
CA ALA A 46 -13.21 2.42 25.13
C ALA A 46 -11.96 2.12 24.28
N ARG A 47 -11.00 3.06 24.22
CA ARG A 47 -9.75 3.04 23.44
C ARG A 47 -8.95 1.71 23.40
N ALA A 48 -9.20 0.77 24.31
CA ALA A 48 -8.53 -0.53 24.38
C ALA A 48 -8.77 -1.40 23.14
N ASP A 49 -10.01 -1.55 22.65
CA ASP A 49 -10.26 -2.43 21.49
C ASP A 49 -9.80 -1.82 20.17
N ALA A 50 -9.64 -0.49 20.12
CA ALA A 50 -9.08 0.21 18.96
C ALA A 50 -7.58 -0.07 18.75
N SER A 51 -6.86 -0.51 19.78
CA SER A 51 -5.41 -0.75 19.70
C SER A 51 -5.05 -2.09 19.05
N LEU A 52 -5.94 -3.08 19.10
CA LEU A 52 -5.76 -4.39 18.46
C LEU A 52 -5.68 -4.31 16.92
N PRO A 53 -6.61 -3.66 16.21
CA PRO A 53 -6.53 -3.55 14.75
C PRO A 53 -5.31 -2.75 14.31
N TYR A 54 -4.91 -1.71 15.04
CA TYR A 54 -3.67 -0.98 14.74
C TYR A 54 -2.42 -1.85 14.94
N THR A 55 -2.38 -2.66 15.99
CA THR A 55 -1.27 -3.59 16.23
C THR A 55 -1.20 -4.66 15.15
N LEU A 56 -2.34 -5.26 14.78
CA LEU A 56 -2.41 -6.22 13.66
C LEU A 56 -1.99 -5.58 12.34
N LEU A 57 -2.40 -4.34 12.06
CA LEU A 57 -1.97 -3.60 10.89
C LEU A 57 -0.45 -3.45 10.86
N MET A 58 0.16 -3.00 11.97
CA MET A 58 1.62 -2.83 12.07
C MET A 58 2.37 -4.15 11.89
N VAL A 59 1.87 -5.25 12.48
CA VAL A 59 2.45 -6.58 12.30
C VAL A 59 2.32 -7.04 10.85
N GLY A 60 1.16 -6.85 10.23
CA GLY A 60 0.92 -7.14 8.81
C GLY A 60 1.83 -6.32 7.90
N PHE A 61 2.05 -5.04 8.20
CA PHE A 61 2.95 -4.17 7.45
C PHE A 61 4.41 -4.63 7.55
N GLY A 62 4.87 -4.98 8.76
CA GLY A 62 6.21 -5.50 8.99
C GLY A 62 6.47 -6.81 8.25
N LEU A 63 5.55 -7.79 8.39
CA LEU A 63 5.65 -9.08 7.72
C LEU A 63 5.53 -8.95 6.20
N GLY A 64 4.54 -8.17 5.73
CA GLY A 64 4.28 -7.92 4.31
C GLY A 64 5.45 -7.23 3.62
N GLY A 65 6.09 -6.25 4.25
CA GLY A 65 7.26 -5.57 3.72
C GLY A 65 8.45 -6.50 3.49
N VAL A 66 8.72 -7.42 4.43
CA VAL A 66 9.80 -8.41 4.29
C VAL A 66 9.49 -9.42 3.18
N LEU A 67 8.25 -9.90 3.11
CA LEU A 67 7.80 -10.86 2.09
C LEU A 67 7.83 -10.26 0.69
N LEU A 68 7.25 -9.07 0.51
CA LEU A 68 7.23 -8.37 -0.77
C LEU A 68 8.64 -7.93 -1.18
N GLY A 69 9.47 -7.48 -0.23
CA GLY A 69 10.87 -7.16 -0.49
C GLY A 69 11.66 -8.36 -1.03
N ARG A 70 11.46 -9.55 -0.44
CA ARG A 70 12.04 -10.80 -0.97
C ARG A 70 11.49 -11.17 -2.34
N LEU A 71 10.20 -10.94 -2.56
CA LEU A 71 9.54 -11.25 -3.83
C LEU A 71 10.03 -10.33 -4.97
N VAL A 72 10.27 -9.05 -4.69
CA VAL A 72 10.88 -8.10 -5.63
C VAL A 72 12.26 -8.58 -6.08
N VAL A 73 13.08 -9.04 -5.14
CA VAL A 73 14.45 -9.50 -5.44
C VAL A 73 14.44 -10.76 -6.30
N ARG A 74 13.44 -11.64 -6.14
CA ARG A 74 13.39 -12.93 -6.84
C ARG A 74 12.62 -12.91 -8.17
N PHE A 75 11.54 -12.14 -8.27
CA PHE A 75 10.61 -12.15 -9.40
C PHE A 75 10.45 -10.78 -10.08
N GLY A 76 11.19 -9.75 -9.61
CA GLY A 76 11.05 -8.38 -10.07
C GLY A 76 9.85 -7.65 -9.46
N VAL A 77 9.69 -6.38 -9.83
CA VAL A 77 8.67 -5.47 -9.26
C VAL A 77 7.23 -5.81 -9.65
N MET A 78 7.00 -6.48 -10.78
CA MET A 78 5.66 -6.61 -11.36
C MET A 78 4.71 -7.49 -10.53
N LEU A 79 5.20 -8.61 -9.99
CA LEU A 79 4.40 -9.53 -9.19
C LEU A 79 3.94 -8.90 -7.84
N PRO A 80 4.83 -8.25 -7.06
CA PRO A 80 4.45 -7.46 -5.88
C PRO A 80 3.40 -6.38 -6.16
N VAL A 81 3.52 -5.67 -7.29
CA VAL A 81 2.57 -4.61 -7.67
C VAL A 81 1.19 -5.18 -7.95
N LEU A 82 1.09 -6.33 -8.63
CA LEU A 82 -0.19 -7.00 -8.88
C LEU A 82 -0.86 -7.48 -7.58
N ILE A 83 -0.08 -8.07 -6.67
CA ILE A 83 -0.58 -8.51 -5.36
C ILE A 83 -1.07 -7.31 -4.55
N GLY A 84 -0.31 -6.21 -4.52
CA GLY A 84 -0.69 -4.98 -3.85
C GLY A 84 -1.97 -4.36 -4.44
N ALA A 85 -2.07 -4.30 -5.77
CA ALA A 85 -3.25 -3.78 -6.45
C ALA A 85 -4.51 -4.63 -6.18
N ALA A 86 -4.39 -5.96 -6.22
CA ALA A 86 -5.49 -6.87 -5.90
C ALA A 86 -5.92 -6.74 -4.43
N GLY A 87 -4.96 -6.67 -3.51
CA GLY A 87 -5.21 -6.46 -2.08
C GLY A 87 -5.95 -5.14 -1.82
N LEU A 88 -5.48 -4.04 -2.40
CA LEU A 88 -6.14 -2.73 -2.30
C LEU A 88 -7.56 -2.77 -2.88
N ALA A 89 -7.74 -3.33 -4.08
CA ALA A 89 -9.07 -3.45 -4.69
C ALA A 89 -10.03 -4.28 -3.81
N SER A 90 -9.56 -5.40 -3.25
CA SER A 90 -10.39 -6.25 -2.38
C SER A 90 -10.73 -5.61 -1.03
N GLY A 91 -9.89 -4.71 -0.52
CA GLY A 91 -10.12 -4.04 0.76
C GLY A 91 -11.02 -2.80 0.66
N PHE A 92 -11.14 -2.21 -0.54
CA PHE A 92 -12.00 -1.06 -0.81
C PHE A 92 -13.34 -1.42 -1.47
N ALA A 93 -13.45 -2.61 -2.09
CA ALA A 93 -14.71 -3.16 -2.57
C ALA A 93 -15.60 -3.61 -1.40
#